data_AF-A0A7W7ZJF5-F1
#
_entry.id   AF-A0A7W7ZJF5-F1
#
_cell.length_a   1.000
_cell.length_b   1.000
_cell.length_c   1.000
_cell.angle_alpha   90.00
_cell.angle_beta   90.00
_cell.angle_gamma   90.00
#
_symmetry.space_group_name_H-M   'P 1'
#
loop_
_entity.id
_entity.type
_entity.pdbx_description
1 polymer ?
#
loop_
_entity_poly.entity_id
_entity_poly.type
_entity_poly.pdbx_seq_one_letter_code
_entity_poly.pdbx_strand_id
1 'polypeptide(L)'
;MNVFAEIRAVNKSLPPAEQIHVWLGEPSVDWSKIRNSEDLPQFTQRDRHPAELIRSEILAKHKKALVIYGGIHFRAIDQMRSLVEKAYPQSSFVIEPYHDHGQVSDSGALERSIPLGSDPVLLVGNVHLDGAKALLYLGPASSLTESPQTPDLYLDESFRREINRRSVILSGSPISEGVPPVSPKYLAK
;
A
#
# COMPACT_ATOMS: atom_id res chain seq x y z
N MET A 1 4.86 -12.71 -5.32
CA MET A 1 4.70 -13.09 -3.89
C MET A 1 3.41 -12.48 -3.31
N ASN A 2 2.57 -13.22 -2.58
CA ASN A 2 1.37 -12.67 -1.94
C ASN A 2 1.68 -12.26 -0.49
N VAL A 3 1.70 -10.95 -0.22
CA VAL A 3 2.08 -10.40 1.10
C VAL A 3 1.26 -10.99 2.25
N PHE A 4 -0.05 -11.20 2.07
CA PHE A 4 -0.88 -11.79 3.13
C PHE A 4 -0.57 -13.27 3.37
N ALA A 5 -0.20 -14.01 2.33
CA ALA A 5 0.21 -15.41 2.46
C ALA A 5 1.52 -15.50 3.25
N GLU A 6 2.49 -14.63 2.96
CA GLU A 6 3.75 -14.54 3.69
C GLU A 6 3.54 -14.19 5.16
N ILE A 7 2.71 -13.17 5.45
CA ILE A 7 2.37 -12.80 6.83
C ILE A 7 1.75 -13.98 7.57
N ARG A 8 0.83 -14.73 6.94
CA ARG A 8 0.23 -15.93 7.57
C ARG A 8 1.27 -17.02 7.80
N ALA A 9 2.19 -17.23 6.86
CA ALA A 9 3.26 -18.22 6.99
C ALA A 9 4.19 -17.88 8.16
N VAL A 10 4.60 -16.61 8.28
CA VAL A 10 5.40 -16.11 9.41
C VAL A 10 4.61 -16.23 10.73
N ASN A 11 3.35 -15.79 10.76
CA ASN A 11 2.55 -15.86 11.99
C ASN A 11 2.32 -17.29 12.50
N LYS A 12 2.33 -18.31 11.63
CA LYS A 12 2.23 -19.72 12.05
C LYS A 12 3.42 -20.20 12.88
N SER A 13 4.59 -19.60 12.72
CA SER A 13 5.78 -19.95 13.52
C SER A 13 5.95 -19.10 14.78
N LEU A 14 5.14 -18.05 14.95
CA LEU A 14 5.25 -17.10 16.07
C LEU A 14 4.22 -17.40 17.17
N PRO A 15 4.58 -17.23 18.45
CA PRO A 15 3.60 -17.25 19.54
C PRO A 15 2.59 -16.11 19.37
N PRO A 16 1.35 -16.23 19.90
CA PRO A 16 0.29 -15.25 19.67
C PRO A 16 0.66 -13.79 19.97
N ALA A 17 1.51 -13.56 20.98
CA ALA A 17 1.93 -12.22 21.38
C ALA A 17 2.91 -11.55 20.39
N GLU A 18 3.56 -12.32 19.51
CA GLU A 18 4.56 -11.85 18.55
C GLU A 18 4.05 -11.85 17.10
N GLN A 19 2.83 -12.36 16.88
CA GLN A 19 2.24 -12.38 15.54
C GLN A 19 2.10 -10.97 14.96
N ILE A 20 2.38 -10.87 13.66
CA ILE A 20 2.20 -9.65 12.89
C ILE A 20 0.69 -9.37 12.80
N HIS A 21 0.28 -8.22 13.32
CA HIS A 21 -1.08 -7.73 13.20
C HIS A 21 -1.21 -6.83 11.97
N VAL A 22 -2.19 -7.13 11.12
CA VAL A 22 -2.46 -6.37 9.89
C VAL A 22 -3.67 -5.48 10.09
N TRP A 23 -3.48 -4.18 9.89
CA TRP A 23 -4.54 -3.17 9.94
C TRP A 23 -4.82 -2.66 8.53
N LEU A 24 -6.10 -2.65 8.14
CA LEU A 24 -6.54 -2.01 6.90
C LEU A 24 -6.89 -0.57 7.24
N GLY A 25 -6.22 0.40 6.58
CA GLY A 25 -6.39 1.81 6.95
C GLY A 25 -7.25 2.63 5.97
N GLU A 26 -7.97 2.01 5.04
CA GLU A 26 -9.07 2.68 4.36
C GLU A 26 -10.31 2.65 5.27
N PRO A 27 -11.07 3.77 5.39
CA PRO A 27 -12.30 3.77 6.18
C PRO A 27 -13.29 2.75 5.62
N SER A 28 -14.08 2.15 6.52
CA SER A 28 -15.12 1.22 6.10
C SER A 28 -16.21 1.95 5.30
N VAL A 29 -16.64 1.31 4.20
CA VAL A 29 -17.75 1.79 3.38
C VAL A 29 -18.94 0.87 3.59
N ASP A 30 -20.05 1.45 4.04
CA ASP A 30 -21.33 0.74 4.14
C ASP A 30 -22.00 0.69 2.77
N TRP A 31 -21.63 -0.33 1.99
CA TRP A 31 -22.12 -0.55 0.63
C TRP A 31 -23.62 -0.85 0.52
N SER A 32 -24.33 -1.00 1.65
CA SER A 32 -25.80 -1.10 1.65
C SER A 32 -26.47 0.27 1.46
N LYS A 33 -25.74 1.36 1.75
CA LYS A 33 -26.22 2.74 1.63
C LYS A 33 -25.80 3.42 0.32
N ILE A 34 -24.84 2.85 -0.39
CA ILE A 34 -24.31 3.39 -1.65
C ILE A 34 -25.20 2.94 -2.82
N ARG A 35 -25.84 3.88 -3.52
CA ARG A 35 -26.68 3.62 -4.68
C ARG A 35 -26.06 4.12 -5.97
N ASN A 36 -25.23 5.14 -5.90
CA ASN A 36 -24.43 5.66 -7.01
C ASN A 36 -23.06 6.16 -6.50
N SER A 37 -22.22 6.63 -7.41
CA SER A 37 -20.88 7.15 -7.08
C SER A 37 -20.90 8.41 -6.19
N GLU A 38 -21.97 9.20 -6.22
CA GLU A 38 -22.12 10.41 -5.41
C GLU A 38 -22.38 10.10 -3.92
N ASP A 39 -22.93 8.92 -3.63
CA ASP A 39 -23.15 8.46 -2.25
C ASP A 39 -21.86 8.05 -1.54
N LEU A 40 -20.74 7.90 -2.27
CA LEU A 40 -19.47 7.54 -1.66
C LEU A 40 -19.01 8.64 -0.70
N PRO A 41 -18.54 8.29 0.51
CA PRO A 41 -17.93 9.27 1.39
C PRO A 41 -16.76 9.92 0.66
N GLN A 42 -16.73 11.26 0.69
CA GLN A 42 -15.67 12.01 0.02
C GLN A 42 -14.29 11.57 0.53
N PHE A 43 -13.30 11.64 -0.36
CA PHE A 43 -11.89 11.26 -0.14
C PHE A 43 -11.24 11.93 1.08
N THR A 44 -11.89 12.90 1.71
CA THR A 44 -11.46 13.61 2.93
C THR A 44 -11.13 12.68 4.11
N GLN A 45 -11.68 11.47 4.16
CA GLN A 45 -11.36 10.50 5.21
C GLN A 45 -10.14 9.61 4.91
N ARG A 46 -9.66 9.55 3.66
CA ARG A 46 -8.62 8.59 3.26
C ARG A 46 -7.28 8.80 3.95
N ASP A 47 -6.98 10.03 4.37
CA ASP A 47 -5.78 10.36 5.12
C ASP A 47 -6.05 10.47 6.64
N ARG A 48 -7.26 10.90 7.02
CA ARG A 48 -7.64 11.06 8.43
C ARG A 48 -7.81 9.73 9.14
N HIS A 49 -8.45 8.76 8.50
CA HIS A 49 -8.71 7.45 9.09
C HIS A 49 -7.42 6.70 9.44
N PRO A 50 -6.46 6.50 8.52
CA PRO A 50 -5.22 5.81 8.87
C PRO A 50 -4.36 6.62 9.82
N ALA A 51 -4.38 7.96 9.75
CA ALA A 51 -3.68 8.79 10.73
C ALA A 51 -4.21 8.56 12.15
N GLU A 52 -5.53 8.51 12.34
CA GLU A 52 -6.12 8.25 13.66
C GLU A 52 -5.86 6.83 14.14
N LEU A 53 -5.91 5.85 13.25
CA LEU A 53 -5.54 4.47 13.56
C LEU A 53 -4.09 4.38 14.06
N ILE A 54 -3.14 5.01 13.34
CA ILE A 54 -1.73 5.04 13.76
C ILE A 54 -1.57 5.72 15.12
N ARG A 55 -2.26 6.85 15.35
CA ARG A 55 -2.18 7.59 16.61
C ARG A 55 -2.70 6.77 17.79
N SER A 56 -3.87 6.17 17.66
CA SER A 56 -4.60 5.52 18.76
C SER A 56 -4.15 4.08 19.02
N GLU A 57 -3.91 3.31 17.96
CA GLU A 57 -3.65 1.86 18.07
C GLU A 57 -2.16 1.51 18.08
N ILE A 58 -1.33 2.40 17.52
CA ILE A 58 0.12 2.17 17.41
C ILE A 58 0.89 3.07 18.38
N LEU A 59 0.90 4.39 18.14
CA LEU A 59 1.78 5.31 18.86
C LEU A 59 1.36 5.53 20.32
N ALA A 60 0.06 5.74 20.60
CA ALA A 60 -0.44 5.87 21.97
C ALA A 60 -0.22 4.60 22.83
N LYS A 61 -0.02 3.45 22.18
CA LYS A 61 0.28 2.16 22.83
C LYS A 61 1.78 1.83 22.80
N HIS A 62 2.64 2.80 22.48
CA HIS A 62 4.09 2.65 22.39
C HIS A 62 4.56 1.53 21.45
N LYS A 63 3.80 1.25 20.38
CA LYS A 63 4.12 0.24 19.37
C LYS A 63 4.81 0.87 18.16
N LYS A 64 5.40 0.01 17.32
CA LYS A 64 5.94 0.35 16.00
C LYS A 64 5.11 -0.34 14.92
N ALA A 65 5.03 0.29 13.74
CA ALA A 65 4.34 -0.28 12.60
C ALA A 65 5.12 -0.01 11.30
N LEU A 66 5.05 -0.95 10.36
CA LEU A 66 5.35 -0.72 8.96
C LEU A 66 4.07 -0.22 8.28
N VAL A 67 4.13 0.96 7.66
CA VAL A 67 2.98 1.59 6.99
C VAL A 67 3.26 1.62 5.50
N ILE A 68 2.39 0.97 4.71
CA ILE A 68 2.53 0.85 3.25
C ILE A 68 1.35 1.56 2.58
N TYR A 69 1.63 2.68 1.92
CA TYR A 69 0.66 3.53 1.23
C TYR A 69 1.26 4.12 -0.05
N GLY A 70 0.41 4.67 -0.92
CA GLY A 70 0.88 5.49 -2.04
C GLY A 70 1.64 6.74 -1.56
N GLY A 71 2.70 7.12 -2.28
CA GLY A 71 3.62 8.18 -1.84
C GLY A 71 2.96 9.52 -1.49
N ILE A 72 1.85 9.87 -2.14
CA ILE A 72 1.12 11.13 -1.86
C ILE A 72 0.64 11.25 -0.40
N HIS A 73 0.37 10.12 0.27
CA HIS A 73 -0.07 10.10 1.67
C HIS A 73 1.05 10.47 2.67
N PHE A 74 2.32 10.45 2.21
CA PHE A 74 3.48 10.77 3.05
C PHE A 74 4.05 12.17 2.79
N ARG A 75 3.85 12.72 1.58
CA ARG A 75 4.56 13.93 1.12
C ARG A 75 3.79 15.23 1.31
N ALA A 76 2.48 15.22 1.08
CA ALA A 76 1.72 16.46 1.08
C ALA A 76 1.31 16.93 2.49
N ILE A 77 1.20 18.25 2.62
CA ILE A 77 0.61 18.92 3.79
C ILE A 77 -0.83 18.44 3.94
N ASP A 78 -1.27 18.24 5.18
CA ASP A 78 -2.60 17.75 5.55
C ASP A 78 -2.95 16.31 5.11
N GLN A 79 -1.97 15.56 4.59
CA GLN A 79 -2.09 14.12 4.35
C GLN A 79 -1.68 13.28 5.57
N MET A 80 -1.86 11.96 5.48
CA MET A 80 -1.74 11.00 6.59
C MET A 80 -0.49 11.26 7.46
N ARG A 81 0.70 11.34 6.87
CA ARG A 81 1.93 11.59 7.65
C ARG A 81 1.89 12.91 8.39
N SER A 82 1.50 14.00 7.73
CA SER A 82 1.42 15.32 8.35
C SER A 82 0.43 15.32 9.53
N LEU A 83 -0.71 14.65 9.38
CA LEU A 83 -1.70 14.52 10.45
C LEU A 83 -1.17 13.74 11.66
N VAL A 84 -0.38 12.67 11.45
CA VAL A 84 0.27 11.93 12.55
C VAL A 84 1.34 12.78 13.21
N GLU A 85 2.23 13.41 12.44
CA GLU A 85 3.37 14.16 12.96
C GLU A 85 2.97 15.45 13.69
N LYS A 86 1.78 16.01 13.42
CA LYS A 86 1.20 17.11 14.23
C LYS A 86 1.03 16.71 15.71
N ALA A 87 0.68 15.46 15.99
CA ALA A 87 0.49 14.95 17.34
C ALA A 87 1.74 14.25 17.90
N TYR A 88 2.54 13.64 17.01
CA TYR A 88 3.76 12.92 17.36
C TYR A 88 4.92 13.38 16.48
N PRO A 89 5.59 14.50 16.81
CA PRO A 89 6.66 15.05 15.99
C PRO A 89 7.76 14.04 15.71
N GLN A 90 8.24 14.00 14.46
CA GLN A 90 9.34 13.12 14.01
C GLN A 90 9.08 11.62 14.19
N SER A 91 7.82 11.18 14.36
CA SER A 91 7.45 9.77 14.58
C SER A 91 7.63 8.87 13.36
N SER A 92 7.88 9.42 12.17
CA SER A 92 7.97 8.64 10.93
C SER A 92 9.38 8.60 10.37
N PHE A 93 9.75 7.44 9.84
CA PHE A 93 10.90 7.27 8.96
C PHE A 93 10.38 6.82 7.59
N VAL A 94 10.46 7.71 6.60
CA VAL A 94 9.86 7.48 5.28
C VAL A 94 10.91 6.87 4.36
N ILE A 95 10.59 5.69 3.85
CA ILE A 95 11.39 4.97 2.85
C ILE A 95 10.60 5.00 1.54
N GLU A 96 11.21 5.54 0.48
CA GLU A 96 10.65 5.48 -0.86
C GLU A 96 11.35 4.40 -1.68
N PRO A 97 10.61 3.46 -2.27
CA PRO A 97 11.25 2.47 -3.12
C PRO A 97 11.69 3.12 -4.44
N TYR A 98 12.95 2.91 -4.77
CA TYR A 98 13.55 3.43 -6.00
C TYR A 98 13.21 2.47 -7.14
N HIS A 99 12.50 2.99 -8.14
CA HIS A 99 12.15 2.27 -9.35
C HIS A 99 12.74 3.04 -10.53
N ASP A 100 13.82 2.53 -11.06
CA ASP A 100 14.41 3.06 -12.27
C ASP A 100 14.09 2.13 -13.44
N HIS A 101 13.52 2.72 -14.48
CA HIS A 101 13.24 2.07 -15.75
C HIS A 101 14.52 1.85 -16.59
N GLY A 102 15.66 1.51 -15.95
CA GLY A 102 16.82 0.92 -16.61
C GLY A 102 18.16 1.67 -16.54
N GLN A 103 18.36 2.67 -15.69
CA GLN A 103 19.61 3.46 -15.62
C GLN A 103 20.65 2.99 -14.58
N VAL A 104 20.32 2.12 -13.62
CA VAL A 104 21.30 1.60 -12.64
C VAL A 104 21.29 0.06 -12.56
N SER A 105 22.48 -0.54 -12.66
CA SER A 105 22.67 -2.01 -12.66
C SER A 105 22.65 -2.65 -11.27
N ASP A 106 23.04 -1.88 -10.26
CA ASP A 106 23.24 -2.33 -8.87
C ASP A 106 23.19 -1.14 -7.90
N SER A 107 23.19 -1.43 -6.60
CA SER A 107 23.16 -0.40 -5.56
C SER A 107 24.39 0.51 -5.59
N GLY A 108 25.55 0.00 -5.98
CA GLY A 108 26.76 0.82 -6.09
C GLY A 108 26.71 1.75 -7.30
N ALA A 109 26.10 1.33 -8.41
CA ALA A 109 25.84 2.18 -9.57
C ALA A 109 24.83 3.28 -9.22
N LEU A 110 23.80 2.94 -8.44
CA LEU A 110 22.89 3.92 -7.87
C LEU A 110 23.64 4.93 -7.00
N GLU A 111 24.42 4.48 -6.02
CA GLU A 111 25.25 5.34 -5.16
C GLU A 111 26.18 6.27 -5.96
N ARG A 112 26.83 5.77 -7.02
CA ARG A 112 27.73 6.56 -7.88
C ARG A 112 27.00 7.53 -8.80
N SER A 113 25.77 7.24 -9.19
CA SER A 113 24.94 8.13 -10.01
C SER A 113 24.52 9.40 -9.27
N ILE A 114 24.72 9.43 -7.95
CA ILE A 114 24.30 10.51 -7.09
C ILE A 114 25.42 11.57 -6.93
N PRO A 115 25.13 12.87 -7.12
CA PRO A 115 26.13 13.93 -6.97
C PRO A 115 26.74 14.02 -5.56
N LEU A 116 28.09 14.07 -5.52
CA LEU A 116 28.89 14.30 -4.32
C LEU A 116 28.55 15.66 -3.67
N GLY A 117 28.37 15.66 -2.34
CA GLY A 117 28.03 16.86 -1.56
C GLY A 117 26.58 16.90 -1.05
N SER A 118 25.79 15.89 -1.40
CA SER A 118 24.53 15.61 -0.74
C SER A 118 24.82 14.84 0.56
N ASP A 119 24.18 15.21 1.69
CA ASP A 119 24.41 14.58 3.01
C ASP A 119 24.42 13.04 2.93
N PRO A 120 25.16 12.32 3.81
CA PRO A 120 25.19 10.86 3.85
C PRO A 120 23.87 10.31 4.39
N VAL A 121 22.82 10.47 3.61
CA VAL A 121 21.48 9.94 3.79
C VAL A 121 20.96 9.71 2.37
N LEU A 122 20.91 8.44 1.97
CA LEU A 122 20.05 7.88 0.93
C LEU A 122 19.31 8.90 0.04
N LEU A 123 19.80 9.04 -1.19
CA LEU A 123 19.66 10.23 -1.98
C LEU A 123 18.74 10.06 -3.20
N VAL A 124 17.69 10.87 -3.23
CA VAL A 124 17.30 11.79 -4.31
C VAL A 124 17.85 11.61 -5.75
N GLY A 125 16.90 11.49 -6.69
CA GLY A 125 17.02 12.02 -8.06
C GLY A 125 15.65 12.08 -8.75
N ASN A 126 15.16 13.28 -9.12
CA ASN A 126 13.91 13.60 -9.85
C ASN A 126 12.57 13.08 -9.30
N VAL A 127 12.51 12.73 -8.03
CA VAL A 127 11.24 12.64 -7.28
C VAL A 127 11.13 13.93 -6.48
N HIS A 128 9.96 14.59 -6.44
CA HIS A 128 9.72 15.67 -5.49
C HIS A 128 9.96 15.11 -4.08
N LEU A 129 11.11 15.44 -3.47
CA LEU A 129 11.60 14.87 -2.21
C LEU A 129 10.94 15.46 -0.97
N ASP A 130 9.69 15.88 -1.06
CA ASP A 130 9.06 16.46 0.11
C ASP A 130 8.78 15.33 1.13
N GLY A 131 9.78 14.95 1.94
CA GLY A 131 9.62 14.12 3.13
C GLY A 131 10.29 12.75 3.19
N ALA A 132 10.99 12.26 2.15
CA ALA A 132 11.71 10.98 2.20
C ALA A 132 12.99 11.08 3.05
N LYS A 133 13.26 10.06 3.89
CA LYS A 133 14.50 9.96 4.69
C LYS A 133 15.45 8.87 4.19
N ALA A 134 14.96 7.97 3.34
CA ALA A 134 15.72 6.88 2.77
C ALA A 134 15.12 6.37 1.45
N LEU A 135 15.96 5.74 0.62
CA LEU A 135 15.58 4.98 -0.57
C LEU A 135 15.75 3.47 -0.35
N LEU A 136 14.90 2.67 -0.96
CA LEU A 136 15.07 1.23 -0.97
C LEU A 136 15.31 0.75 -2.40
N TYR A 137 16.53 0.29 -2.68
CA TYR A 137 16.84 -0.42 -3.92
C TYR A 137 16.51 -1.89 -3.76
N LEU A 138 15.55 -2.38 -4.55
CA LEU A 138 15.06 -3.75 -4.48
C LEU A 138 15.75 -4.67 -5.50
N GLY A 139 16.66 -4.14 -6.32
CA GLY A 139 17.30 -4.84 -7.44
C GLY A 139 16.84 -4.32 -8.80
N PRO A 140 17.41 -4.85 -9.90
CA PRO A 140 16.99 -4.50 -11.25
C PRO A 140 15.51 -4.72 -11.45
N ALA A 141 14.83 -3.82 -12.17
CA ALA A 141 13.39 -3.93 -12.45
C ALA A 141 13.01 -5.30 -13.05
N SER A 142 13.87 -5.87 -13.89
CA SER A 142 13.69 -7.19 -14.51
C SER A 142 13.77 -8.37 -13.54
N SER A 143 14.36 -8.18 -12.35
CA SER A 143 14.41 -9.19 -11.28
C SER A 143 13.28 -9.07 -10.26
N LEU A 144 12.53 -7.97 -10.28
CA LEU A 144 11.43 -7.77 -9.34
C LEU A 144 10.31 -8.75 -9.68
N THR A 145 9.74 -9.35 -8.63
CA THR A 145 8.54 -10.17 -8.76
C THR A 145 7.33 -9.33 -8.42
N GLU A 146 6.27 -9.47 -9.21
CA GLU A 146 4.99 -8.86 -8.88
C GLU A 146 4.22 -9.77 -7.91
N SER A 147 3.32 -9.18 -7.13
CA SER A 147 2.30 -10.00 -6.48
C SER A 147 1.50 -10.65 -7.60
N PRO A 148 1.36 -12.00 -7.61
CA PRO A 148 0.39 -12.60 -8.51
C PRO A 148 -0.95 -11.96 -8.20
N GLN A 149 -1.74 -11.71 -9.24
CA GLN A 149 -3.16 -11.48 -9.02
C GLN A 149 -3.68 -12.69 -8.24
N THR A 150 -4.52 -12.46 -7.23
CA THR A 150 -5.10 -13.54 -6.42
C THR A 150 -6.42 -13.95 -7.06
N PRO A 151 -6.42 -14.84 -8.09
CA PRO A 151 -7.63 -15.19 -8.81
C PRO A 151 -8.66 -15.81 -7.87
N ASP A 152 -8.21 -16.55 -6.86
CA ASP A 152 -9.06 -17.25 -5.89
C ASP A 152 -10.05 -16.32 -5.19
N LEU A 153 -9.68 -15.06 -4.95
CA LEU A 153 -10.58 -14.06 -4.38
C LEU A 153 -11.76 -13.77 -5.32
N TYR A 154 -11.53 -13.82 -6.63
CA TYR A 154 -12.55 -13.61 -7.67
C TYR A 154 -13.25 -14.90 -8.10
N LEU A 155 -12.78 -16.07 -7.66
CA LEU A 155 -13.46 -17.36 -7.85
C LEU A 155 -14.59 -17.57 -6.84
N ASP A 156 -14.58 -16.84 -5.72
CA ASP A 156 -15.73 -16.78 -4.83
C ASP A 156 -16.88 -16.04 -5.52
N GLU A 157 -17.93 -16.78 -5.86
CA GLU A 157 -19.09 -16.27 -6.59
C GLU A 157 -19.80 -15.13 -5.83
N SER A 158 -19.85 -15.20 -4.49
CA SER A 158 -20.45 -14.16 -3.66
C SER A 158 -19.63 -12.88 -3.70
N PHE A 159 -18.31 -13.00 -3.62
CA PHE A 159 -17.40 -11.87 -3.75
C PHE A 159 -17.47 -11.27 -5.16
N ARG A 160 -17.48 -12.11 -6.20
CA ARG A 160 -17.59 -11.66 -7.60
C ARG A 160 -18.88 -10.89 -7.84
N ARG A 161 -20.02 -11.41 -7.34
CA ARG A 161 -21.31 -10.69 -7.40
C ARG A 161 -21.23 -9.34 -6.71
N GLU A 162 -20.63 -9.28 -5.52
CA GLU A 162 -20.51 -8.03 -4.77
C GLU A 162 -19.60 -7.01 -5.47
N ILE A 163 -18.42 -7.40 -5.95
CA ILE A 163 -17.55 -6.47 -6.69
C ILE A 163 -18.18 -6.01 -8.00
N ASN A 164 -18.90 -6.90 -8.70
CA ASN A 164 -19.63 -6.51 -9.90
C ASN A 164 -20.75 -5.51 -9.60
N ARG A 165 -21.53 -5.73 -8.53
CA ARG A 165 -22.56 -4.80 -8.05
C ARG A 165 -21.96 -3.42 -7.77
N ARG A 166 -20.81 -3.36 -7.09
CA ARG A 166 -20.08 -2.11 -6.81
C ARG A 166 -19.61 -1.43 -8.09
N SER A 167 -19.08 -2.18 -9.05
CA SER A 167 -18.68 -1.62 -10.35
C SER A 167 -19.83 -0.95 -11.07
N VAL A 168 -21.00 -1.59 -11.11
CA VAL A 168 -22.20 -1.01 -11.73
C VAL A 168 -22.63 0.27 -11.03
N ILE A 169 -22.62 0.28 -9.69
CA ILE A 169 -22.93 1.48 -8.89
C ILE A 169 -21.98 2.64 -9.18
N LEU A 170 -20.68 2.36 -9.31
CA LEU A 170 -19.65 3.40 -9.44
C LEU A 170 -19.44 3.90 -10.87
N SER A 171 -19.54 2.99 -11.84
CA SER A 171 -19.15 3.25 -13.23
C SER A 171 -20.29 3.07 -14.24
N GLY A 172 -21.46 2.66 -13.78
CA GLY A 172 -22.59 2.31 -14.64
C GLY A 172 -22.40 1.00 -15.42
N SER A 173 -21.26 0.33 -15.26
CA SER A 173 -20.90 -0.86 -16.02
C SER A 173 -20.41 -2.00 -15.12
N PRO A 174 -20.70 -3.26 -15.48
CA PRO A 174 -20.13 -4.41 -14.80
C PRO A 174 -18.60 -4.42 -14.93
N ILE A 175 -17.93 -5.13 -14.04
CA ILE A 175 -16.49 -5.38 -14.21
C ILE A 175 -16.26 -6.12 -15.53
N SER A 176 -15.29 -5.66 -16.33
CA SER A 176 -14.92 -6.34 -17.57
C SER A 176 -14.55 -7.80 -17.29
N GLU A 177 -14.99 -8.71 -18.16
CA GLU A 177 -14.61 -10.13 -18.10
C GLU A 177 -13.08 -10.32 -18.16
N GLY A 178 -12.36 -9.34 -18.73
CA GLY A 178 -10.90 -9.30 -18.80
C GLY A 178 -10.19 -8.72 -17.56
N VAL A 179 -10.91 -8.29 -16.52
CA VAL A 179 -10.30 -8.10 -15.19
C VAL A 179 -10.07 -9.49 -14.61
N PRO A 180 -8.81 -9.96 -14.62
CA PRO A 180 -8.47 -11.32 -15.01
C PRO A 180 -8.98 -12.37 -14.03
N PRO A 181 -9.48 -13.51 -14.54
CA PRO A 181 -9.13 -14.80 -14.00
C PRO A 181 -7.87 -15.27 -14.76
N VAL A 182 -6.67 -14.98 -14.23
CA VAL A 182 -5.60 -15.99 -14.33
C VAL A 182 -5.81 -17.04 -13.24
N SER A 183 -7.06 -17.53 -13.15
CA SER A 183 -7.33 -18.83 -12.55
C SER A 183 -7.08 -19.85 -13.66
N PRO A 184 -6.16 -20.81 -13.50
CA PRO A 184 -6.06 -21.91 -14.43
C PRO A 184 -7.42 -22.62 -14.46
N LYS A 185 -8.08 -22.60 -15.62
CA LYS A 185 -9.16 -23.51 -16.05
C LYS A 185 -9.67 -24.49 -14.96
N TYR A 186 -10.46 -24.01 -14.01
CA TYR A 186 -11.25 -24.85 -13.10
C TYR A 186 -12.72 -24.47 -13.19
N LEU A 187 -13.26 -24.54 -14.41
CA LEU A 187 -14.68 -24.79 -14.64
C LEU A 187 -14.79 -25.83 -15.77
N ALA A 188 -14.38 -27.05 -15.42
CA ALA A 188 -14.79 -28.26 -16.11
C ALA A 188 -15.21 -29.27 -15.03
N LYS A 189 -16.50 -29.30 -14.76
CA LYS A 189 -17.26 -30.50 -14.44
C LYS A 189 -18.62 -30.37 -15.09
#